data_AF-A0A7J2KWN4-F1
#
_entry.id   AF-A0A7J2KWN4-F1
#
_cell.length_a   1.000
_cell.length_b   1.000
_cell.length_c   1.000
_cell.angle_alpha   90.00
_cell.angle_beta   90.00
_cell.angle_gamma   90.00
#
_symmetry.space_group_name_H-M   'P 1'
#
loop_
_entity.id
_entity.type
_entity.pdbx_description
1 polymer ?
#
loop_
_entity_poly.entity_id
_entity_poly.type
_entity_poly.pdbx_seq_one_letter_code
_entity_poly.pdbx_strand_id
1 'polypeptide(L)'
;MIIYTPYKIERFTCLYKECGAKCCTPGRVITHREKEKISEATGLKPEEFIEREAERGLFRLKGKNNMCIFLKEDFSCSLHNIDAKPLSCQMYPFLFEGIIYSDEIVLKVRAADECPGVGVGEEVDEDFELKIEALGNKFVSEIKAGLKEEEK
;
A
#
# COMPACT_ATOMS: atom_id res chain seq x y z
N MET A 1 5.69 16.30 -2.06
CA MET A 1 4.34 15.90 -2.55
C MET A 1 3.40 15.80 -1.35
N ILE A 2 2.20 16.42 -1.39
CA ILE A 2 1.36 16.58 -0.19
C ILE A 2 0.64 15.27 0.15
N ILE A 3 1.17 14.59 1.16
CA ILE A 3 0.41 13.68 2.00
C ILE A 3 -0.61 14.54 2.77
N TYR A 4 -1.89 14.47 2.40
CA TYR A 4 -2.94 15.13 3.16
C TYR A 4 -3.44 14.20 4.26
N THR A 5 -2.77 14.21 5.41
CA THR A 5 -3.35 13.66 6.64
C THR A 5 -3.63 14.84 7.57
N PRO A 6 -4.88 15.09 8.00
CA PRO A 6 -5.14 16.05 9.08
C PRO A 6 -4.55 15.59 10.42
N TYR A 7 -4.00 14.37 10.48
CA TYR A 7 -3.48 13.72 11.67
C TYR A 7 -2.02 13.32 11.49
N LYS A 8 -1.13 13.81 12.35
CA LYS A 8 0.27 13.40 12.41
C LYS A 8 0.38 12.16 13.30
N ILE A 9 1.09 11.13 12.83
CA ILE A 9 1.44 9.96 13.64
C ILE A 9 2.78 10.26 14.31
N GLU A 10 2.77 10.45 15.63
CA GLU A 10 3.97 10.81 16.41
C GLU A 10 4.80 9.60 16.82
N ARG A 11 4.15 8.46 17.06
CA ARG A 11 4.80 7.21 17.46
C ARG A 11 4.18 6.05 16.71
N PHE A 12 5.00 5.11 16.28
CA PHE A 12 4.52 3.93 15.60
C PHE A 12 5.43 2.71 15.76
N THR A 13 4.82 1.56 16.02
CA THR A 13 5.46 0.27 15.82
C THR A 13 4.47 -0.76 15.29
N CYS A 14 4.94 -1.65 14.42
CA CYS A 14 4.09 -2.67 13.82
C CYS A 14 3.93 -3.87 14.76
N LEU A 15 2.74 -4.03 15.34
CA LEU A 15 2.37 -5.14 16.24
C LEU A 15 1.60 -6.25 15.50
N TYR A 16 2.06 -6.66 14.31
CA TYR A 16 1.23 -7.49 13.42
C TYR A 16 0.88 -8.87 14.01
N LYS A 17 1.71 -9.42 14.90
CA LYS A 17 1.42 -10.70 15.55
C LYS A 17 0.33 -10.55 16.62
N GLU A 18 0.44 -9.50 17.42
CA GLU A 18 -0.46 -9.20 18.53
C GLU A 18 -1.80 -8.68 18.03
N CYS A 19 -1.79 -7.87 16.97
CA CYS A 19 -3.02 -7.34 16.38
C CYS A 19 -3.67 -8.25 15.35
N GLY A 20 -3.07 -9.41 15.03
CA GLY A 20 -3.59 -10.35 14.02
C GLY A 20 -3.55 -9.79 12.60
N ALA A 21 -2.53 -8.98 12.29
CA ALA A 21 -2.32 -8.32 11.01
C ALA A 21 -3.57 -7.58 10.48
N LYS A 22 -4.24 -6.79 11.33
CA LYS A 22 -5.39 -5.95 10.97
C LYS A 22 -5.19 -5.06 9.74
N CYS A 23 -3.94 -4.72 9.41
CA CYS A 23 -3.63 -3.97 8.19
C CYS A 23 -3.77 -4.80 6.90
N CYS A 24 -3.72 -6.13 6.97
CA CYS A 24 -3.81 -7.02 5.83
C CYS A 24 -5.27 -7.31 5.43
N THR A 25 -6.03 -6.26 5.12
CA THR A 25 -7.41 -6.34 4.65
C THR A 25 -7.51 -6.48 3.12
N PRO A 26 -8.63 -6.99 2.57
CA PRO A 26 -8.89 -7.00 1.14
C PRO A 26 -8.88 -5.59 0.53
N GLY A 27 -8.68 -5.52 -0.79
CA GLY A 27 -8.88 -4.28 -1.54
C GLY A 27 -7.73 -3.29 -1.49
N ARG A 28 -6.54 -3.71 -1.02
CA ARG A 28 -5.29 -2.93 -1.08
C ARG A 28 -4.99 -2.55 -2.53
N VAL A 29 -4.65 -1.29 -2.74
CA VAL A 29 -4.45 -0.73 -4.08
C VAL A 29 -3.02 -0.95 -4.53
N ILE A 30 -2.84 -1.40 -5.77
CA ILE A 30 -1.53 -1.62 -6.38
C ILE A 30 -1.47 -0.95 -7.76
N THR A 31 -0.28 -0.57 -8.21
CA THR A 31 -0.03 -0.02 -9.53
C THR A 31 0.04 -1.12 -10.61
N HIS A 32 0.05 -0.71 -11.88
CA HIS A 32 0.32 -1.62 -13.00
C HIS A 32 1.67 -2.34 -12.85
N ARG A 33 2.73 -1.62 -12.48
CA ARG A 33 4.07 -2.18 -12.27
C ARG A 33 4.10 -3.18 -11.12
N GLU A 34 3.35 -2.94 -10.06
CA GLU A 34 3.25 -3.87 -8.93
C GLU A 34 2.48 -5.14 -9.27
N LYS A 35 1.44 -5.04 -10.12
CA LYS A 35 0.77 -6.24 -10.68
C LYS A 35 1.77 -7.12 -11.40
N GLU A 36 2.62 -6.55 -12.26
CA GLU A 36 3.66 -7.30 -12.97
C GLU A 36 4.68 -7.88 -12.00
N LYS A 37 5.21 -7.07 -11.07
CA LYS A 37 6.17 -7.52 -10.05
C LYS A 37 5.64 -8.68 -9.21
N ILE A 38 4.38 -8.63 -8.79
CA ILE A 38 3.75 -9.71 -8.01
C ILE A 38 3.63 -10.97 -8.87
N SER A 39 3.20 -10.83 -10.13
CA SER A 39 3.07 -11.97 -11.05
C SER A 39 4.43 -12.65 -11.28
N GLU A 40 5.49 -11.87 -11.53
CA GLU A 40 6.85 -12.37 -11.71
C GLU A 40 7.39 -13.05 -10.45
N ALA A 41 7.20 -12.43 -9.28
CA ALA A 41 7.76 -12.93 -8.02
C ALA A 41 7.02 -14.17 -7.47
N THR A 42 5.75 -14.35 -7.83
CA THR A 42 4.90 -15.43 -7.28
C THR A 42 4.56 -16.52 -8.30
N GLY A 43 4.68 -16.23 -9.60
CA GLY A 43 4.19 -17.08 -10.68
C GLY A 43 2.67 -17.07 -10.85
N LEU A 44 1.94 -16.32 -10.02
CA LEU A 44 0.49 -16.19 -10.12
C LEU A 44 0.11 -15.29 -11.30
N LYS A 45 -1.01 -15.59 -11.95
CA LYS A 45 -1.60 -14.70 -12.94
C LYS A 45 -2.37 -13.56 -12.25
N PRO A 46 -2.45 -12.38 -12.88
CA PRO A 46 -3.19 -11.24 -12.33
C PRO A 46 -4.60 -11.57 -11.84
N GLU A 47 -5.36 -12.37 -12.58
CA GLU A 47 -6.72 -12.80 -12.23
C GLU A 47 -6.79 -13.65 -10.94
N GLU A 48 -5.68 -14.19 -10.46
CA GLU A 48 -5.64 -14.97 -9.22
C GLU A 48 -5.56 -14.07 -7.99
N PHE A 49 -5.06 -12.83 -8.13
CA PHE A 49 -4.84 -11.93 -7.00
C PHE A 49 -5.42 -10.52 -7.14
N ILE A 50 -5.96 -10.15 -8.32
CA ILE A 50 -6.66 -8.88 -8.55
C ILE A 50 -8.17 -9.10 -8.56
N GLU A 51 -8.87 -8.35 -7.71
CA GLU A 51 -10.33 -8.36 -7.64
C GLU A 51 -10.95 -7.57 -8.78
N ARG A 52 -10.48 -6.33 -8.95
CA ARG A 52 -10.97 -5.38 -9.96
C ARG A 52 -10.02 -4.21 -10.12
N GLU A 53 -10.21 -3.46 -11.18
CA GLU A 53 -9.64 -2.12 -11.32
C GLU A 53 -10.23 -1.19 -10.24
N ALA A 54 -9.37 -0.38 -9.63
CA ALA A 54 -9.75 0.60 -8.62
C ALA A 54 -10.14 1.92 -9.27
N GLU A 55 -9.26 2.43 -10.14
CA GLU A 55 -9.31 3.68 -10.88
C GLU A 55 -8.16 3.63 -11.89
N ARG A 56 -8.33 4.18 -13.11
CA ARG A 56 -7.33 4.31 -14.19
C ARG A 56 -5.95 3.69 -13.92
N GLY A 57 -5.77 2.43 -14.28
CA GLY A 57 -4.45 1.75 -14.20
C GLY A 57 -4.02 1.29 -12.81
N LEU A 58 -4.89 1.43 -11.81
CA LEU A 58 -4.73 0.89 -10.46
C LEU A 58 -5.64 -0.32 -10.23
N PHE A 59 -5.17 -1.26 -9.44
CA PHE A 59 -5.86 -2.52 -9.19
C PHE A 59 -6.08 -2.73 -7.69
N ARG A 60 -7.13 -3.48 -7.33
CA ARG A 60 -7.38 -3.90 -5.94
C ARG A 60 -7.03 -5.37 -5.77
N LEU A 61 -6.26 -5.67 -4.73
CA LEU A 61 -5.96 -7.05 -4.33
C LEU A 61 -7.20 -7.78 -3.82
N LYS A 62 -7.31 -9.06 -4.19
CA LYS A 62 -8.36 -9.98 -3.70
C LYS A 62 -8.30 -10.20 -2.19
N GLY A 63 -9.46 -10.57 -1.67
CA GLY A 63 -9.60 -11.07 -0.32
C GLY A 63 -9.84 -12.58 -0.26
N LYS A 64 -9.40 -13.22 0.82
CA LYS A 64 -9.78 -14.57 1.23
C LYS A 64 -10.14 -14.52 2.72
N ASN A 65 -11.33 -15.01 3.08
CA ASN A 65 -11.83 -14.98 4.47
C ASN A 65 -11.79 -13.58 5.11
N ASN A 66 -12.22 -12.54 4.39
CA ASN A 66 -12.17 -11.13 4.81
C ASN A 66 -10.75 -10.57 5.10
N MET A 67 -9.70 -11.27 4.70
CA MET A 67 -8.31 -10.84 4.80
C MET A 67 -7.67 -10.75 3.41
N CYS A 68 -6.55 -10.05 3.28
CA CYS A 68 -5.76 -9.99 2.04
C CYS A 68 -5.35 -11.41 1.61
N ILE A 69 -5.43 -11.70 0.31
CA ILE A 69 -5.06 -13.01 -0.26
C ILE A 69 -3.62 -13.44 0.06
N PHE A 70 -2.72 -12.49 0.31
CA PHE A 70 -1.31 -12.74 0.62
C PHE A 70 -1.00 -12.84 2.12
N LEU A 71 -2.01 -12.81 2.99
CA LEU A 71 -1.84 -13.05 4.42
C LEU A 71 -1.70 -14.55 4.69
N LYS A 72 -0.65 -14.93 5.43
CA LYS A 72 -0.44 -16.30 5.92
C LYS A 72 -1.09 -16.50 7.29
N GLU A 73 -1.24 -17.76 7.68
CA GLU A 73 -1.84 -18.16 8.96
C GLU A 73 -1.05 -17.64 10.18
N ASP A 74 0.26 -17.44 10.04
CA ASP A 74 1.14 -16.88 11.07
C ASP A 74 1.12 -15.33 11.10
N PHE A 75 0.13 -14.72 10.45
CA PHE A 75 -0.04 -13.28 10.25
C PHE A 75 1.05 -12.58 9.42
N SER A 76 2.02 -13.32 8.85
CA SER A 76 3.02 -12.74 7.97
C SER A 76 2.47 -12.52 6.56
N CYS A 77 3.03 -11.54 5.84
CA CYS A 77 2.69 -11.29 4.44
C CYS A 77 3.63 -12.10 3.53
N SER A 78 3.07 -12.92 2.64
CA SER A 78 3.87 -13.74 1.71
C SER A 78 4.72 -12.90 0.74
N LEU A 79 4.28 -11.68 0.41
CA LEU A 79 4.99 -10.76 -0.47
C LEU A 79 6.17 -10.05 0.19
N HIS A 80 6.23 -10.00 1.53
CA HIS A 80 7.26 -9.25 2.25
C HIS A 80 8.66 -9.83 2.05
N ASN A 81 8.79 -11.15 2.20
CA ASN A 81 10.10 -11.81 2.14
C ASN A 81 10.66 -11.98 0.72
N ILE A 82 9.84 -11.72 -0.30
CA ILE A 82 10.21 -11.81 -1.72
C ILE A 82 10.28 -10.42 -2.39
N ASP A 83 10.34 -9.35 -1.59
CA ASP A 83 10.37 -7.96 -2.05
C ASP A 83 9.18 -7.54 -2.95
N ALA A 84 8.10 -8.32 -3.00
CA ALA A 84 6.93 -8.01 -3.81
C ALA A 84 5.84 -7.23 -3.04
N LYS A 85 6.13 -6.79 -1.80
CA LYS A 85 5.16 -6.07 -0.96
C LYS A 85 4.78 -4.75 -1.64
N PRO A 86 3.48 -4.46 -1.85
CA PRO A 86 3.09 -3.22 -2.49
C PRO A 86 3.50 -1.97 -1.71
N LEU A 87 3.86 -0.90 -2.41
CA LEU A 87 4.11 0.45 -1.95
C LEU A 87 2.98 0.94 -1.03
N SER A 88 1.72 0.75 -1.40
CA SER A 88 0.58 1.11 -0.55
C SER A 88 0.54 0.36 0.79
N CYS A 89 1.08 -0.86 0.84
CA CYS A 89 1.24 -1.65 2.07
C CYS A 89 2.55 -1.31 2.81
N GLN A 90 3.57 -0.82 2.11
CA GLN A 90 4.83 -0.36 2.70
C GLN A 90 4.68 1.00 3.37
N MET A 91 3.77 1.85 2.88
CA MET A 91 3.46 3.16 3.47
C MET A 91 2.67 3.07 4.79
N TYR A 92 2.25 1.88 5.23
CA TYR A 92 1.53 1.72 6.50
C TYR A 92 2.38 2.27 7.67
N PRO A 93 1.82 3.10 8.59
CA PRO A 93 0.40 3.27 8.92
C PRO A 93 -0.37 4.32 8.10
N PHE A 94 0.17 4.80 6.97
CA PHE A 94 -0.57 5.63 6.03
C PHE A 94 -1.30 4.78 4.98
N LEU A 95 -2.59 5.05 4.81
CA LEU A 95 -3.51 4.31 3.97
C LEU A 95 -3.88 5.12 2.74
N PHE A 96 -3.77 4.51 1.56
CA PHE A 96 -4.29 5.10 0.32
C PHE A 96 -5.77 5.45 0.43
N GLU A 97 -6.14 6.70 0.13
CA GLU A 97 -7.52 7.16 0.05
C GLU A 97 -7.96 7.47 -1.38
N GLY A 98 -7.04 7.89 -2.24
CA GLY A 98 -7.37 8.25 -3.61
C GLY A 98 -6.30 9.09 -4.28
N ILE A 99 -6.61 9.54 -5.48
CA ILE A 99 -5.76 10.40 -6.28
C ILE A 99 -6.56 11.64 -6.69
N ILE A 100 -5.89 12.79 -6.71
CA ILE A 100 -6.38 13.96 -7.43
C ILE A 100 -5.58 14.07 -8.72
N TYR A 101 -6.28 14.07 -9.85
CA TYR A 101 -5.72 14.38 -11.16
C TYR A 101 -5.96 15.86 -11.45
N SER A 102 -4.92 16.68 -11.29
CA SER A 102 -4.88 18.06 -11.80
C SER A 102 -3.64 18.23 -12.69
N ASP A 103 -3.11 19.45 -12.84
CA ASP A 103 -1.82 19.70 -13.49
C ASP A 103 -0.69 18.83 -12.88
N GLU A 104 -0.85 18.45 -11.60
CA GLU A 104 -0.03 17.45 -10.93
C GLU A 104 -0.91 16.31 -10.38
N ILE A 105 -0.34 15.11 -10.31
CA ILE A 105 -0.97 13.97 -9.62
C ILE A 105 -0.66 14.07 -8.12
N VAL A 106 -1.70 14.15 -7.30
CA VAL A 106 -1.58 14.20 -5.83
C VAL A 106 -2.11 12.90 -5.22
N LEU A 107 -1.26 12.23 -4.45
CA LEU A 107 -1.62 11.04 -3.68
C LEU A 107 -2.28 11.44 -2.36
N LYS A 108 -3.53 11.04 -2.14
CA LYS A 108 -4.21 11.18 -0.85
C LYS A 108 -3.97 9.93 -0.01
N VAL A 109 -3.51 10.15 1.23
CA VAL A 109 -3.42 9.11 2.23
C VAL A 109 -4.01 9.59 3.54
N ARG A 110 -4.59 8.68 4.33
CA ARG A 110 -5.01 8.93 5.72
C ARG A 110 -4.13 8.18 6.71
N ALA A 111 -4.04 8.66 7.94
CA ALA A 111 -3.52 7.86 9.04
C ALA A 111 -4.47 6.67 9.32
N ALA A 112 -3.90 5.52 9.70
CA ALA A 112 -4.63 4.39 10.27
C ALA A 112 -4.74 4.57 11.80
N ASP A 113 -5.53 5.55 12.24
CA ASP A 113 -5.76 5.88 13.65
C ASP A 113 -6.36 4.69 14.44
N GLU A 114 -7.03 3.77 13.76
CA GLU A 114 -7.53 2.52 14.34
C GLU A 114 -6.44 1.45 14.60
N CYS A 115 -5.19 1.69 14.18
CA CYS A 115 -4.09 0.75 14.35
C CYS A 115 -3.61 0.69 15.80
N PRO A 116 -3.56 -0.50 16.43
CA PRO A 116 -3.02 -0.65 17.79
C PRO A 116 -1.54 -0.26 17.94
N GLY A 117 -0.80 -0.14 16.83
CA GLY A 117 0.59 0.30 16.80
C GLY A 117 0.78 1.82 16.79
N VAL A 118 -0.27 2.59 16.48
CA VAL A 118 -0.22 4.06 16.48
C VAL A 118 -0.24 4.56 17.93
N GLY A 119 0.66 5.50 18.23
CA GLY A 119 0.87 5.99 19.60
C GLY A 119 1.74 5.08 20.47
N VAL A 120 2.21 3.95 19.93
CA VAL A 120 3.05 2.96 20.62
C VAL A 120 4.40 2.86 19.91
N GLY A 121 5.44 2.50 20.66
CA GLY A 121 6.76 2.22 20.10
C GLY A 121 7.63 3.47 19.98
N GLU A 122 8.49 3.49 18.96
CA GLU A 122 9.46 4.56 18.72
C GLU A 122 8.77 5.80 18.16
N GLU A 123 9.43 6.95 18.35
CA GLU A 123 9.00 8.19 17.73
C GLU A 123 9.19 8.09 16.22
N VAL A 124 8.22 8.61 15.49
CA VAL A 124 8.32 8.80 14.06
C VAL A 124 9.33 9.92 13.83
N ASP A 125 10.51 9.55 13.35
CA ASP A 125 11.61 10.45 13.07
C ASP A 125 11.62 10.92 11.60
N GLU A 126 12.59 11.77 11.28
CA GLU A 126 12.78 12.30 9.93
C GLU A 126 13.04 11.18 8.90
N ASP A 127 13.78 10.13 9.27
CA ASP A 127 14.06 8.99 8.38
C ASP A 127 12.78 8.24 8.01
N PHE A 128 11.86 8.07 8.95
CA PHE A 128 10.54 7.51 8.70
C PHE A 128 9.73 8.39 7.75
N GLU A 129 9.67 9.70 8.01
CA GLU A 129 8.95 10.66 7.16
C GLU A 129 9.51 10.66 5.72
N LEU A 130 10.83 10.70 5.56
CA LEU A 130 11.52 10.63 4.27
C LEU A 130 11.23 9.33 3.53
N LYS A 131 11.19 8.21 4.24
CA LYS A 131 10.85 6.90 3.64
C LYS A 131 9.43 6.88 3.11
N ILE A 132 8.46 7.41 3.87
CA ILE A 132 7.07 7.49 3.42
C ILE A 132 6.94 8.40 2.21
N GLU A 133 7.61 9.56 2.21
CA GLU A 133 7.63 10.45 1.04
C GLU A 133 8.23 9.77 -0.20
N ALA A 134 9.36 9.06 -0.04
CA ALA A 134 9.99 8.34 -1.13
C ALA A 134 9.08 7.25 -1.72
N LEU A 135 8.38 6.50 -0.86
CA LEU A 135 7.40 5.48 -1.29
C LEU A 135 6.23 6.11 -2.03
N GLY A 136 5.68 7.22 -1.51
CA GLY A 136 4.59 7.94 -2.16
C GLY A 136 5.00 8.50 -3.54
N ASN A 137 6.18 9.12 -3.62
CA ASN A 137 6.71 9.67 -4.88
C ASN A 137 6.89 8.56 -5.92
N LYS A 138 7.37 7.38 -5.49
CA LYS A 138 7.48 6.20 -6.34
C LYS A 138 6.11 5.72 -6.81
N PHE A 139 5.12 5.67 -5.92
CA PHE A 139 3.75 5.26 -6.25
C PHE A 139 3.14 6.19 -7.33
N VAL A 140 3.28 7.50 -7.16
CA VAL A 140 2.83 8.49 -8.15
C VAL A 140 3.60 8.38 -9.46
N SER A 141 4.91 8.14 -9.41
CA SER A 141 5.71 7.91 -10.61
C SER A 141 5.22 6.69 -11.40
N GLU A 142 4.86 5.61 -10.72
CA GLU A 142 4.33 4.39 -11.36
C GLU A 142 2.94 4.62 -11.97
N ILE A 143 2.07 5.39 -11.31
CA ILE A 143 0.78 5.80 -11.90
C ILE A 143 1.00 6.61 -13.18
N LYS A 144 1.89 7.61 -13.14
CA LYS A 144 2.22 8.44 -14.32
C LYS A 144 2.75 7.61 -15.48
N ALA A 145 3.49 6.54 -15.19
CA ALA A 145 3.99 5.63 -16.21
C ALA A 145 2.84 4.78 -16.81
N GLY A 146 2.00 4.18 -15.97
CA GLY A 146 0.86 3.37 -16.42
C GLY A 146 -0.13 4.15 -17.28
N LEU A 147 -0.45 5.40 -16.93
CA LEU A 147 -1.34 6.24 -17.72
C LEU A 147 -0.82 6.51 -19.14
N LYS A 148 0.50 6.64 -19.32
CA LYS A 148 1.12 6.85 -20.64
C LYS A 148 1.10 5.59 -21.50
N GLU A 149 1.01 4.42 -20.89
CA GLU A 149 0.92 3.14 -21.59
C GLU A 149 -0.50 2.88 -22.09
N GLU A 150 -1.52 3.33 -21.35
CA GLU A 150 -2.94 3.23 -21.75
C GLU A 150 -3.33 4.17 -22.90
N GLU A 151 -2.59 5.26 -23.10
CA GLU A 151 -2.82 6.22 -24.20
C GLU A 151 -2.21 5.79 -25.56
N LYS A 152 -1.47 4.67 -25.59
CA LYS A 152 -0.84 4.12 -26.81
C LYS A 152 -1.67 3.01 -27.45
#